data_AF-C4FP78-F1
#
_entry.id   AF-C4FP78-F1
#
_cell.length_a   1.000
_cell.length_b   1.000
_cell.length_c   1.000
_cell.angle_alpha   90.00
_cell.angle_beta   90.00
_cell.angle_gamma   90.00
#
_symmetry.space_group_name_H-M   'P 1'
#
loop_
_entity.id
_entity.type
_entity.pdbx_description
1 polymer ?
#
loop_
_entity_poly.entity_id
_entity_poly.type
_entity_poly.pdbx_seq_one_letter_code
_entity_poly.pdbx_strand_id
1 'polypeptide(L)'
;MKLSKQQIQQQREAIDGLYELVKDAPASERKDTAMAYCEGCIAACDLALKILNGKKAEAPKVEEPVVAETTAEATPAVEEKPKRKRTTKKKEVEAPVVEETPEEDDLDDLL
;
A
#
# COMPACT_ATOMS: atom_id res chain seq x y z
N MET A 1 -7.89 14.85 13.05
CA MET A 1 -7.28 16.12 12.56
C MET A 1 -7.29 16.13 11.05
N LYS A 2 -7.29 17.30 10.40
CA LYS A 2 -7.11 17.42 8.94
C LYS A 2 -5.69 17.91 8.67
N LEU A 3 -4.93 17.21 7.84
CA LEU A 3 -3.63 17.71 7.39
C LEU A 3 -3.81 18.87 6.41
N SER A 4 -3.01 19.92 6.57
CA SER A 4 -2.90 21.05 5.65
C SER A 4 -1.95 20.71 4.50
N LYS A 5 -2.02 21.48 3.39
CA LYS A 5 -1.07 21.33 2.27
C LYS A 5 0.38 21.47 2.71
N GLN A 6 0.65 22.46 3.57
CA GLN A 6 1.99 22.70 4.08
C GLN A 6 2.48 21.52 4.93
N GLN A 7 1.61 20.90 5.73
CA GLN A 7 1.97 19.72 6.52
C GLN A 7 2.32 18.52 5.61
N ILE A 8 1.62 18.36 4.49
CA ILE A 8 1.91 17.29 3.53
C ILE A 8 3.23 17.55 2.79
N GLN A 9 3.53 18.83 2.46
CA GLN A 9 4.83 19.19 1.89
C GLN A 9 5.97 18.93 2.89
N GLN A 10 5.81 19.30 4.15
CA GLN A 10 6.78 19.00 5.20
C GLN A 10 6.96 17.50 5.41
N GLN A 11 5.88 16.71 5.34
CA GLN A 11 5.96 15.26 5.40
C GLN A 11 6.78 14.70 4.23
N ARG A 12 6.54 15.20 3.00
CA ARG A 12 7.29 14.80 1.81
C ARG A 12 8.79 15.07 1.97
N GLU A 13 9.16 16.28 2.39
CA GLU A 13 10.56 16.65 2.63
C GLU A 13 11.20 15.81 3.74
N ALA A 14 10.46 15.50 4.81
CA ALA A 14 10.94 14.62 5.87
C ALA A 14 11.16 13.19 5.36
N ILE A 15 10.30 12.67 4.49
CA ILE A 15 10.47 11.35 3.88
C ILE A 15 11.63 11.36 2.88
N ASP A 16 11.82 12.42 2.10
CA ASP A 16 12.99 12.57 1.22
C ASP A 16 14.30 12.50 2.04
N GLY A 17 14.36 13.19 3.19
CA GLY A 17 15.48 13.09 4.12
C GLY A 17 15.66 11.68 4.71
N LEU A 18 14.56 11.00 5.05
CA LEU A 18 14.59 9.61 5.51
C LEU A 18 15.10 8.66 4.42
N TYR A 19 14.69 8.86 3.17
CA TYR A 19 15.12 8.04 2.03
C TYR A 19 16.64 8.11 1.86
N GLU A 20 17.24 9.31 1.92
CA GLU A 20 18.69 9.46 1.85
C GLU A 20 19.41 8.80 3.04
N LEU A 21 18.87 8.91 4.27
CA LEU A 21 19.42 8.18 5.42
C LEU A 21 19.37 6.66 5.24
N VAL A 22 18.25 6.12 4.73
CA VAL A 22 18.09 4.68 4.46
C VAL A 22 19.05 4.25 3.34
N LYS A 23 19.24 5.08 2.32
CA LYS A 23 20.14 4.82 1.20
C LYS A 23 21.62 4.74 1.62
N ASP A 24 22.02 5.46 2.67
CA ASP A 24 23.38 5.37 3.23
C ASP A 24 23.58 4.14 4.14
N ALA A 25 22.51 3.43 4.53
CA ALA A 25 22.59 2.23 5.35
C ALA A 25 23.28 1.05 4.61
N PRO A 26 23.85 0.07 5.34
CA PRO A 26 24.40 -1.14 4.73
C PRO A 26 23.34 -1.94 3.97
N ALA A 27 23.74 -2.59 2.88
CA ALA A 27 22.86 -3.38 2.04
C ALA A 27 22.18 -4.50 2.85
N SER A 28 20.85 -4.54 2.79
CA SER A 28 20.02 -5.56 3.43
C SER A 28 18.61 -5.52 2.84
N GLU A 29 17.87 -6.63 2.89
CA GLU A 29 16.46 -6.65 2.43
C GLU A 29 15.58 -5.62 3.17
N ARG A 30 15.91 -5.31 4.43
CA ARG A 30 15.22 -4.28 5.22
C ARG A 30 15.46 -2.88 4.66
N LYS A 31 16.70 -2.59 4.21
CA LYS A 31 17.02 -1.34 3.53
C LYS A 31 16.20 -1.20 2.26
N ASP A 32 16.19 -2.23 1.42
CA ASP A 32 15.45 -2.20 0.15
C ASP A 32 13.95 -2.02 0.37
N THR A 33 13.39 -2.69 1.38
CA THR A 33 12.00 -2.52 1.80
C THR A 33 11.72 -1.10 2.29
N ALA A 34 12.62 -0.53 3.11
CA ALA A 34 12.46 0.82 3.64
C ALA A 34 12.58 1.90 2.54
N MET A 35 13.47 1.72 1.57
CA MET A 35 13.58 2.61 0.39
C MET A 35 12.28 2.59 -0.41
N ALA A 36 11.77 1.40 -0.75
CA ALA A 36 10.51 1.24 -1.47
C ALA A 36 9.32 1.86 -0.70
N TYR A 37 9.31 1.73 0.62
CA TYR A 37 8.29 2.34 1.46
C TYR A 37 8.35 3.88 1.43
N CYS A 38 9.55 4.46 1.52
CA CYS A 38 9.75 5.90 1.41
C CYS A 38 9.28 6.44 0.05
N GLU A 39 9.64 5.77 -1.05
CA GLU A 39 9.17 6.11 -2.40
C GLU A 39 7.64 6.09 -2.49
N GLY A 40 7.01 5.05 -1.94
CA GLY A 40 5.55 4.95 -1.85
C GLY A 40 4.91 6.09 -1.05
N CYS A 41 5.51 6.48 0.08
CA CYS A 41 5.01 7.58 0.89
C CYS A 41 5.18 8.95 0.22
N ILE A 42 6.28 9.18 -0.51
CA ILE A 42 6.50 10.40 -1.31
C ILE A 42 5.43 10.49 -2.40
N ALA A 43 5.18 9.40 -3.14
CA ALA A 43 4.14 9.35 -4.16
C ALA A 43 2.75 9.61 -3.57
N ALA A 44 2.45 9.08 -2.39
CA ALA A 44 1.19 9.34 -1.68
C ALA A 44 1.04 10.83 -1.29
N CYS A 45 2.13 11.48 -0.83
CA CYS A 45 2.13 12.91 -0.53
C CYS A 45 1.86 13.75 -1.79
N ASP A 46 2.50 13.42 -2.92
CA ASP A 46 2.31 14.11 -4.19
C ASP A 46 0.87 13.98 -4.70
N LEU A 47 0.29 12.78 -4.60
CA LEU A 47 -1.13 12.55 -4.93
C LEU A 47 -2.06 13.36 -4.02
N ALA A 48 -1.80 13.38 -2.71
CA ALA A 48 -2.60 14.16 -1.77
C ALA A 48 -2.52 15.67 -2.09
N LEU A 49 -1.34 16.19 -2.42
CA LEU A 49 -1.16 17.59 -2.85
C LEU A 49 -1.91 17.86 -4.15
N LYS A 50 -1.85 16.95 -5.13
CA LYS A 50 -2.60 17.06 -6.39
C LYS A 50 -4.10 17.11 -6.14
N ILE A 51 -4.65 16.27 -5.26
CA ILE A 51 -6.07 16.28 -4.89
C ILE A 51 -6.45 17.61 -4.21
N LEU A 52 -5.62 18.11 -3.30
CA LEU A 52 -5.88 19.36 -2.58
C LEU A 52 -5.73 20.62 -3.47
N ASN A 53 -4.94 20.54 -4.54
CA ASN A 53 -4.83 21.58 -5.57
C ASN A 53 -5.92 21.45 -6.64
N GLY A 54 -6.36 20.23 -6.91
CA GLY A 54 -7.35 19.85 -7.93
C GLY A 54 -8.80 20.10 -7.56
N LYS A 55 -9.11 20.68 -6.39
CA LYS A 55 -10.48 21.16 -6.10
C LYS A 55 -10.94 22.30 -7.04
N LYS A 56 -10.10 22.72 -8.01
CA LYS A 56 -10.46 23.50 -9.20
C LYS A 56 -9.84 22.95 -10.51
N ALA A 57 -9.62 21.65 -10.63
CA ALA A 57 -9.28 21.03 -11.91
C ALA A 57 -10.48 20.21 -12.37
N GLU A 58 -11.16 20.79 -13.35
CA GLU A 58 -12.05 20.19 -14.35
C GLU A 58 -12.09 18.65 -14.32
N ALA A 59 -13.31 18.11 -14.21
CA ALA A 59 -13.57 16.69 -14.42
C ALA A 59 -12.85 16.22 -15.68
N PRO A 60 -12.25 15.01 -15.69
CA PRO A 60 -11.58 14.50 -16.87
C PRO A 60 -12.58 14.56 -18.03
N LYS A 61 -12.31 15.45 -19.00
CA LYS A 61 -12.85 15.28 -20.34
C LYS A 61 -12.34 13.94 -20.80
N VAL A 62 -13.27 12.99 -20.82
CA VAL A 62 -13.18 11.75 -21.57
C VAL A 62 -12.86 12.18 -23.00
N GLU A 63 -11.57 12.16 -23.34
CA GLU A 63 -11.14 12.09 -24.73
C GLU A 63 -11.11 10.60 -25.05
N GLU A 64 -11.91 10.25 -26.05
CA GLU A 64 -12.28 8.91 -26.49
C GLU A 64 -11.07 7.99 -26.71
N PRO A 65 -11.24 6.66 -26.53
CA PRO A 65 -10.18 5.72 -26.85
C PRO A 65 -9.93 5.80 -28.37
N VAL A 66 -8.80 6.38 -28.76
CA VAL A 66 -8.29 6.22 -30.12
C VAL A 66 -7.81 4.77 -30.23
N VAL A 67 -8.78 3.92 -30.56
CA VAL A 67 -8.57 2.66 -31.25
C VAL A 67 -7.94 3.03 -32.58
N ALA A 68 -6.62 2.93 -32.66
CA ALA A 68 -5.88 2.89 -33.92
C ALA A 68 -5.11 1.58 -33.94
N GLU A 69 -5.64 0.67 -34.76
CA GLU A 69 -5.08 -0.61 -35.19
C GLU A 69 -3.57 -0.57 -35.45
N THR A 70 -2.89 -1.64 -35.01
CA THR A 70 -1.70 -2.31 -35.60
C THR A 70 -1.08 -3.13 -34.46
N THR A 71 -1.37 -4.42 -34.30
CA THR A 71 -0.87 -5.48 -35.16
C THR A 71 -1.69 -6.73 -34.86
N ALA A 72 -2.35 -7.26 -35.88
CA ALA A 72 -2.97 -8.56 -35.83
C ALA A 72 -1.86 -9.63 -35.75
N GLU A 73 -1.68 -10.22 -34.57
CA GLU A 73 -1.15 -11.58 -34.47
C GLU A 73 -2.33 -12.48 -34.10
N ALA A 74 -2.82 -13.18 -35.12
CA ALA A 74 -3.92 -14.11 -35.03
C ALA A 74 -3.49 -15.36 -34.28
N THR A 75 -3.97 -15.53 -33.06
CA THR A 75 -4.17 -16.86 -32.46
C THR A 75 -5.65 -17.00 -32.08
N PRO A 76 -6.42 -17.88 -32.74
CA PRO A 76 -7.84 -17.98 -32.50
C PRO A 76 -8.16 -18.68 -31.17
N ALA A 77 -9.00 -18.01 -30.39
CA ALA A 77 -10.16 -18.51 -29.65
C ALA A 77 -10.20 -19.99 -29.22
N VAL A 78 -10.31 -20.22 -27.91
CA VAL A 78 -11.45 -20.96 -27.33
C VAL A 78 -11.84 -20.32 -25.99
N GLU A 79 -13.05 -19.75 -25.98
CA GLU A 79 -13.86 -19.52 -24.80
C GLU A 79 -14.31 -20.86 -24.20
N GLU A 80 -14.26 -21.03 -22.88
CA GLU A 80 -15.40 -21.67 -22.19
C GLU A 80 -15.54 -21.10 -20.77
N LYS A 81 -16.69 -20.44 -20.55
CA LYS A 81 -17.13 -19.89 -19.27
C LYS A 81 -17.89 -20.99 -18.47
N PRO A 82 -18.50 -20.67 -17.31
CA PRO A 82 -18.16 -21.17 -15.98
C PRO A 82 -19.01 -22.38 -15.51
N LYS A 83 -18.44 -23.26 -14.65
CA LYS A 83 -19.23 -24.24 -13.88
C LYS A 83 -18.88 -24.22 -12.39
N ARG A 84 -19.82 -23.71 -11.61
CA ARG A 84 -20.05 -23.96 -10.16
C ARG A 84 -19.63 -25.37 -9.73
N LYS A 85 -18.98 -25.47 -8.57
CA LYS A 85 -19.46 -26.32 -7.45
C LYS A 85 -18.84 -25.91 -6.11
N ARG A 86 -19.74 -25.50 -5.22
CA ARG A 86 -19.59 -25.35 -3.77
C ARG A 86 -19.29 -26.72 -3.14
N THR A 87 -18.26 -26.83 -2.31
CA THR A 87 -18.25 -27.75 -1.16
C THR A 87 -17.35 -27.23 -0.05
N THR A 88 -18.02 -26.88 1.04
CA THR A 88 -17.55 -26.69 2.41
C THR A 88 -16.57 -27.77 2.87
N LYS A 89 -15.48 -27.39 3.54
CA LYS A 89 -14.92 -28.18 4.64
C LYS A 89 -14.37 -27.25 5.71
N LYS A 90 -15.21 -26.99 6.71
CA LYS A 90 -14.76 -26.63 8.05
C LYS A 90 -13.92 -27.79 8.61
N LYS A 91 -12.78 -27.44 9.18
CA LYS A 91 -12.08 -28.13 10.28
C LYS A 91 -11.18 -27.02 10.84
N GLU A 92 -11.65 -26.16 11.74
CA GLU A 92 -11.98 -26.46 13.14
C GLU A 92 -11.11 -27.60 13.66
N VAL A 93 -9.86 -27.25 13.97
CA VAL A 93 -9.10 -27.95 15.01
C VAL A 93 -9.15 -27.02 16.20
N GLU A 94 -10.06 -27.38 17.09
CA GLU A 94 -10.20 -26.89 18.45
C GLU A 94 -8.88 -27.04 19.20
N ALA A 95 -8.53 -25.97 19.90
CA ALA A 95 -7.45 -25.94 20.88
C ALA A 95 -7.75 -26.90 22.05
N PRO A 96 -6.72 -27.47 22.68
CA PRO A 96 -6.72 -27.63 24.12
C PRO A 96 -6.07 -26.39 24.76
N VAL A 97 -6.86 -25.68 25.56
CA VAL A 97 -6.43 -24.73 26.60
C VAL A 97 -5.69 -25.51 27.69
N VAL A 98 -4.40 -25.21 27.91
CA VAL A 98 -3.59 -25.36 29.15
C VAL A 98 -2.33 -24.50 28.86
N GLU A 99 -1.90 -23.46 29.58
CA GLU A 99 -1.89 -23.16 31.01
C GLU A 99 -1.81 -21.63 31.21
N GLU A 100 -2.38 -21.15 32.31
CA GLU A 100 -2.24 -19.80 32.84
C GLU A 100 -0.77 -19.38 33.05
N THR A 101 -0.42 -18.17 32.59
CA THR A 101 0.37 -17.23 33.40
C THR A 101 -0.19 -15.82 33.20
N PRO A 102 -1.16 -15.39 34.01
CA PRO A 102 -1.29 -14.01 34.42
C PRO A 102 -0.60 -13.83 35.77
N GLU A 103 0.61 -13.28 35.78
CA GLU A 103 1.17 -12.52 36.91
C GLU A 103 1.48 -11.14 36.30
N GLU A 104 0.61 -10.15 36.55
CA GLU A 104 0.80 -9.07 37.55
C GLU A 104 2.11 -8.31 37.31
N ASP A 105 2.08 -7.14 36.67
CA ASP A 105 1.83 -5.86 37.37
C ASP A 105 2.81 -5.66 38.54
N ASP A 106 4.08 -5.32 38.25
CA ASP A 106 4.99 -4.60 39.18
C ASP A 106 6.35 -4.18 38.53
N LEU A 107 6.31 -3.50 37.37
CA LEU A 107 7.51 -2.87 36.77
C LEU A 107 7.34 -1.36 36.56
N ASP A 108 6.45 -0.75 37.34
CA ASP A 108 6.28 0.69 37.50
C ASP A 108 6.67 1.16 38.93
N ASP A 109 7.56 0.43 39.62
CA ASP A 109 8.16 0.88 40.89
C ASP A 109 9.64 0.49 41.07
N LEU A 110 10.52 0.88 40.13
CA LEU A 110 11.96 0.88 40.42
C LEU A 110 12.74 1.99 39.69
N LEU A 111 12.73 3.16 40.33
CA LEU A 111 13.76 4.22 40.37
C LEU A 111 14.00 5.10 39.14
#